data_AF-A0A2X2TDR6-F1
#
_entry.id   AF-A0A2X2TDR6-F1
#
_cell.length_a   1.000
_cell.length_b   1.000
_cell.length_c   1.000
_cell.angle_alpha   90.00
_cell.angle_beta   90.00
_cell.angle_gamma   90.00
#
_symmetry.space_group_name_H-M   'P 1'
#
loop_
_entity.id
_entity.type
_entity.pdbx_description
1 polymer ?
#
loop_
_entity_poly.entity_id
_entity_poly.type
_entity_poly.pdbx_seq_one_letter_code
_entity_poly.pdbx_strand_id
1 'polypeptide(L)'
;MIDLLDLHTHTTASGHAYNSLYEMVHSASAKGLSLFGCSDHAPAMPGSCHSFHFINFKVLPRTLYGVRLMMGVELNIMDYDGTVDLEQSVLEPLDYAIASLHQPCIHSGTALQNTNAYLGALKNPLIHIIGHPDDSRFPIDYDTLVAAAGEHHKLLEVNNSSLNPLSFRVGARNNYIKMLELCRHYGTSIIINSDAHCEADAGNHAFAHALLEEVNFPRELIVNTSLDRLCCFLPKAAAILAQREDERCGHLYRPVTMEEGNAPGGNES
;
A
#
# COMPACT_ATOMS: atom_id res chain seq x y z
N MET A 1 -2.45 16.24 12.55
CA MET A 1 -1.63 15.00 12.69
C MET A 1 -0.34 15.19 11.88
N ILE A 2 0.80 14.57 12.25
CA ILE A 2 1.95 14.49 11.32
C ILE A 2 1.62 13.33 10.38
N ASP A 3 1.70 13.56 9.09
CA ASP A 3 1.29 12.62 8.05
C ASP A 3 2.39 12.57 7.00
N LEU A 4 3.19 11.49 7.03
CA LEU A 4 4.48 11.43 6.34
C LEU A 4 4.44 10.64 5.05
N LEU A 5 3.41 9.82 4.86
CA LEU A 5 3.38 8.79 3.82
C LEU A 5 1.98 8.58 3.26
N ASP A 6 1.93 8.16 2.00
CA ASP A 6 0.74 7.69 1.30
C ASP A 6 1.17 6.51 0.41
N LEU A 7 0.65 5.32 0.67
CA LEU A 7 1.05 4.07 0.01
C LEU A 7 -0.05 3.46 -0.88
N HIS A 8 -1.22 4.07 -0.96
CA HIS A 8 -2.29 3.62 -1.87
C HIS A 8 -2.55 4.70 -2.90
N THR A 9 -1.88 4.62 -4.04
CA THR A 9 -2.04 5.58 -5.13
C THR A 9 -1.91 4.91 -6.48
N HIS A 10 -2.61 5.46 -7.47
CA HIS A 10 -2.74 4.91 -8.81
C HIS A 10 -2.25 5.89 -9.86
N THR A 11 -1.63 5.38 -10.90
CA THR A 11 -1.15 6.13 -12.05
C THR A 11 -1.96 5.78 -13.28
N THR A 12 -1.68 6.44 -14.41
CA THR A 12 -2.25 6.07 -15.72
C THR A 12 -2.14 4.58 -16.09
N ALA A 13 -1.27 3.80 -15.42
CA ALA A 13 -1.18 2.36 -15.60
C ALA A 13 -2.43 1.60 -15.15
N SER A 14 -3.21 2.11 -14.18
CA SER A 14 -4.48 1.52 -13.73
C SER A 14 -5.66 1.75 -14.70
N GLY A 15 -5.45 2.52 -15.79
CA GLY A 15 -6.44 2.76 -16.85
C GLY A 15 -7.56 3.75 -16.51
N HIS A 16 -7.85 3.97 -15.23
CA HIS A 16 -8.84 4.94 -14.74
C HIS A 16 -8.28 5.93 -13.71
N ALA A 17 -6.95 6.04 -13.65
CA ALA A 17 -6.24 7.13 -13.03
C ALA A 17 -5.60 8.03 -14.10
N TYR A 18 -5.43 9.30 -13.77
CA TYR A 18 -5.30 10.36 -14.78
C TYR A 18 -3.93 11.05 -14.81
N ASN A 19 -2.99 10.59 -13.98
CA ASN A 19 -1.67 11.21 -13.86
C ASN A 19 -0.55 10.17 -13.89
N SER A 20 0.59 10.58 -14.42
CA SER A 20 1.83 9.81 -14.39
C SER A 20 2.41 9.73 -12.98
N LEU A 21 3.28 8.74 -12.73
CA LEU A 21 4.01 8.63 -11.46
C LEU A 21 4.70 9.95 -11.06
N TYR A 22 5.31 10.66 -12.02
CA TYR A 22 6.05 11.90 -11.72
C TYR A 22 5.11 13.02 -11.27
N GLU A 23 3.94 13.16 -11.90
CA GLU A 23 2.93 14.15 -11.51
C GLU A 23 2.36 13.85 -10.12
N MET A 24 2.05 12.57 -9.86
CA MET A 24 1.57 12.12 -8.54
C MET A 24 2.58 12.44 -7.44
N VAL A 25 3.86 12.09 -7.64
CA VAL A 25 4.92 12.33 -6.64
C VAL A 25 5.21 13.82 -6.47
N HIS A 26 5.16 14.60 -7.55
CA HIS A 26 5.33 16.06 -7.45
C HIS A 26 4.24 16.68 -6.55
N SER A 27 2.97 16.25 -6.70
CA SER A 27 1.87 16.73 -5.85
C SER A 27 2.05 16.29 -4.40
N ALA A 28 2.43 15.03 -4.16
CA ALA A 28 2.76 14.52 -2.83
C ALA A 28 3.90 15.32 -2.16
N SER A 29 4.95 15.65 -2.92
CA SER A 29 6.07 16.49 -2.46
C SER A 29 5.58 17.88 -2.04
N ALA A 30 4.74 18.51 -2.85
CA ALA A 30 4.17 19.83 -2.53
C ALA A 30 3.28 19.82 -1.27
N LYS A 31 2.71 18.66 -0.91
CA LYS A 31 1.95 18.45 0.33
C LYS A 31 2.82 18.01 1.52
N GLY A 32 4.13 17.89 1.35
CA GLY A 32 5.09 17.63 2.42
C GLY A 32 5.29 16.16 2.78
N LEU A 33 4.82 15.22 1.94
CA LEU A 33 5.08 13.80 2.17
C LEU A 33 6.57 13.50 2.04
N SER A 34 7.08 12.62 2.92
CA SER A 34 8.46 12.13 2.89
C SER A 34 8.58 10.81 2.13
N LEU A 35 7.50 10.04 2.08
CA LEU A 35 7.42 8.73 1.45
C LEU A 35 6.15 8.64 0.59
N PHE A 36 6.29 8.09 -0.61
CA PHE A 36 5.18 7.90 -1.54
C PHE A 36 5.20 6.48 -2.09
N GLY A 37 4.06 5.82 -2.09
CA GLY A 37 3.88 4.49 -2.61
C GLY A 37 3.04 4.49 -3.88
N CYS A 38 3.55 3.87 -4.93
CA CYS A 38 2.81 3.59 -6.16
C CYS A 38 2.28 2.14 -6.10
N SER A 39 0.97 1.96 -6.18
CA SER A 39 0.29 0.68 -5.99
C SER A 39 -0.83 0.52 -7.01
N ASP A 40 -0.49 0.72 -8.28
CA ASP A 40 -1.38 0.46 -9.42
C ASP A 40 -2.06 -0.92 -9.31
N HIS A 41 -3.28 -1.03 -9.83
CA HIS A 41 -4.04 -2.26 -9.77
C HIS A 41 -3.34 -3.41 -10.50
N ALA A 42 -3.41 -4.60 -9.94
CA ALA A 42 -2.99 -5.82 -10.60
C ALA A 42 -3.86 -6.17 -11.84
N PRO A 43 -3.38 -7.07 -12.73
CA PRO A 43 -3.91 -7.21 -14.09
C PRO A 43 -5.36 -7.71 -14.22
N ALA A 44 -5.96 -8.33 -13.19
CA ALA A 44 -7.35 -8.78 -13.28
C ALA A 44 -8.34 -7.61 -13.28
N MET A 45 -7.95 -6.45 -12.74
CA MET A 45 -8.76 -5.24 -12.78
C MET A 45 -8.95 -4.78 -14.25
N PRO A 46 -10.21 -4.62 -14.72
CA PRO A 46 -10.45 -4.19 -16.09
C PRO A 46 -9.78 -2.86 -16.44
N GLY A 47 -9.00 -2.85 -17.52
CA GLY A 47 -8.29 -1.65 -17.99
C GLY A 47 -6.94 -1.41 -17.33
N SER A 48 -6.53 -2.23 -16.35
CA SER A 48 -5.22 -2.11 -15.72
C SER A 48 -4.07 -2.62 -16.60
N CYS A 49 -2.85 -2.46 -16.09
CA CYS A 49 -1.60 -2.79 -16.74
C CYS A 49 -1.27 -4.29 -16.72
N HIS A 50 -0.35 -4.70 -17.61
CA HIS A 50 0.25 -6.03 -17.60
C HIS A 50 1.27 -6.16 -16.44
N SER A 51 1.56 -7.39 -16.00
CA SER A 51 2.54 -7.68 -14.92
C SER A 51 3.96 -7.11 -15.17
N PHE A 52 4.28 -6.81 -16.43
CA PHE A 52 5.56 -6.20 -16.83
C PHE A 52 5.73 -4.79 -16.28
N HIS A 53 4.64 -4.08 -15.99
CA HIS A 53 4.67 -2.80 -15.30
C HIS A 53 5.42 -2.92 -13.96
N PHE A 54 4.98 -3.87 -13.12
CA PHE A 54 5.57 -4.14 -11.80
C PHE A 54 7.01 -4.67 -11.88
N ILE A 55 7.27 -5.62 -12.80
CA ILE A 55 8.62 -6.20 -13.01
C ILE A 55 9.64 -5.12 -13.38
N ASN A 56 9.21 -4.06 -14.06
CA ASN A 56 10.12 -3.06 -14.61
C ASN A 56 10.38 -1.88 -13.66
N PHE A 57 9.81 -1.85 -12.45
CA PHE A 57 10.07 -0.79 -11.47
C PHE A 57 11.54 -0.55 -11.16
N LYS A 58 12.41 -1.54 -11.42
CA LYS A 58 13.87 -1.41 -11.33
C LYS A 58 14.48 -0.24 -12.09
N VAL A 59 13.80 0.29 -13.11
CA VAL A 59 14.31 1.43 -13.88
C VAL A 59 13.99 2.77 -13.24
N LEU A 60 13.09 2.83 -12.26
CA LEU A 60 12.66 4.07 -11.63
C LEU A 60 13.69 4.56 -10.60
N PRO A 61 13.91 5.88 -10.48
CA PRO A 61 14.71 6.44 -9.40
C PRO A 61 14.02 6.20 -8.06
N ARG A 62 14.79 6.00 -7.00
CA ARG A 62 14.27 5.75 -5.66
C ARG A 62 13.77 7.01 -4.97
N THR A 63 14.23 8.18 -5.41
CA THR A 63 13.78 9.48 -4.90
C THR A 63 13.35 10.36 -6.06
N LEU A 64 12.19 11.00 -5.94
CA LEU A 64 11.69 12.01 -6.88
C LEU A 64 11.21 13.23 -6.09
N TYR A 65 11.64 14.43 -6.49
CA TYR A 65 11.23 15.69 -5.86
C TYR A 65 11.43 15.71 -4.33
N GLY A 66 12.50 15.07 -3.84
CA GLY A 66 12.79 14.95 -2.40
C GLY A 66 11.94 13.91 -1.65
N VAL A 67 11.05 13.18 -2.35
CA VAL A 67 10.18 12.14 -1.78
C VAL A 67 10.74 10.77 -2.09
N ARG A 68 10.86 9.92 -1.07
CA ARG A 68 11.27 8.53 -1.23
C ARG A 68 10.12 7.71 -1.83
N LEU A 69 10.42 6.84 -2.79
CA LEU A 69 9.43 5.99 -3.43
C LEU A 69 9.42 4.58 -2.86
N MET A 70 8.23 4.00 -2.70
CA MET A 70 8.00 2.57 -2.57
C MET A 70 7.15 2.09 -3.74
N MET A 71 7.58 1.02 -4.40
CA MET A 71 6.95 0.50 -5.60
C MET A 71 6.24 -0.82 -5.25
N GLY A 72 4.93 -0.74 -5.10
CA GLY A 72 4.06 -1.84 -4.71
C GLY A 72 2.99 -2.14 -5.74
N VAL A 73 1.92 -2.77 -5.28
CA VAL A 73 0.77 -3.17 -6.10
C VAL A 73 -0.47 -3.22 -5.22
N GLU A 74 -1.62 -2.87 -5.79
CA GLU A 74 -2.91 -3.25 -5.22
C GLU A 74 -3.42 -4.52 -5.92
N LEU A 75 -3.41 -5.62 -5.19
CA LEU A 75 -3.86 -6.92 -5.64
C LEU A 75 -5.38 -7.04 -5.54
N ASN A 76 -5.94 -7.76 -6.50
CA ASN A 76 -7.32 -8.17 -6.47
C ASN A 76 -7.40 -9.52 -5.73
N ILE A 77 -8.21 -9.60 -4.66
CA ILE A 77 -8.55 -10.88 -4.05
C ILE A 77 -9.57 -11.58 -4.96
N MET A 78 -9.21 -12.78 -5.45
CA MET A 78 -9.88 -13.44 -6.57
C MET A 78 -10.92 -14.48 -6.15
N ASP A 79 -10.83 -14.98 -4.91
CA ASP A 79 -11.76 -15.96 -4.37
C ASP A 79 -11.91 -15.85 -2.85
N TYR A 80 -12.77 -16.69 -2.29
CA TYR A 80 -13.06 -16.73 -0.85
C TYR A 80 -11.99 -17.46 -0.02
N ASP A 81 -10.95 -18.00 -0.67
CA ASP A 81 -9.77 -18.58 -0.02
C ASP A 81 -8.60 -17.57 0.04
N GLY A 82 -8.78 -16.39 -0.53
CA GLY A 82 -7.84 -15.26 -0.47
C GLY A 82 -6.71 -15.33 -1.50
N THR A 83 -6.91 -16.04 -2.62
CA THR A 83 -5.94 -16.01 -3.72
C THR A 83 -5.91 -14.63 -4.40
N VAL A 84 -4.79 -14.29 -5.05
CA VAL A 84 -4.55 -12.98 -5.68
C VAL A 84 -4.06 -13.12 -7.11
N ASP A 85 -4.17 -12.05 -7.89
CA ASP A 85 -4.01 -12.03 -9.35
C ASP A 85 -2.59 -11.72 -9.84
N LEU A 86 -1.56 -11.88 -9.00
CA LEU A 86 -0.16 -11.91 -9.41
C LEU A 86 0.57 -13.11 -8.81
N GLU A 87 1.43 -13.72 -9.63
CA GLU A 87 2.28 -14.82 -9.20
C GLU A 87 3.34 -14.37 -8.18
N GLN A 88 3.74 -15.30 -7.31
CA GLN A 88 4.75 -15.07 -6.28
C GLN A 88 6.07 -14.49 -6.84
N SER A 89 6.49 -14.95 -8.03
CA SER A 89 7.72 -14.49 -8.70
C SER A 89 7.71 -13.00 -9.07
N VAL A 90 6.51 -12.42 -9.25
CA VAL A 90 6.31 -10.99 -9.52
C VAL A 90 6.15 -10.20 -8.22
N LEU A 91 5.49 -10.78 -7.21
CA LEU A 91 5.25 -10.14 -5.93
C LEU A 91 6.50 -10.01 -5.07
N GLU A 92 7.34 -11.05 -5.02
CA GLU A 92 8.49 -11.11 -4.12
C GLU A 92 9.49 -9.95 -4.30
N PRO A 93 9.79 -9.47 -5.53
CA PRO A 93 10.64 -8.30 -5.71
C PRO A 93 10.03 -6.96 -5.30
N LEU A 94 8.70 -6.83 -5.24
CA LEU A 94 8.01 -5.55 -4.96
C LEU A 94 8.21 -5.07 -3.52
N ASP A 95 8.19 -3.75 -3.32
CA ASP A 95 8.49 -3.18 -2.01
C ASP A 95 7.41 -3.49 -0.96
N TYR A 96 6.16 -3.59 -1.40
CA TYR A 96 4.99 -3.97 -0.60
C TYR A 96 3.82 -4.39 -1.51
N ALA A 97 2.76 -4.90 -0.91
CA ALA A 97 1.50 -5.19 -1.60
C ALA A 97 0.31 -4.91 -0.70
N ILE A 98 -0.73 -4.36 -1.31
CA ILE A 98 -2.08 -4.19 -0.77
C ILE A 98 -2.95 -5.30 -1.36
N ALA A 99 -3.89 -5.86 -0.61
CA ALA A 99 -4.88 -6.78 -1.15
C ALA A 99 -6.29 -6.33 -0.79
N SER A 100 -7.17 -6.29 -1.78
CA SER A 100 -8.50 -5.72 -1.63
C SER A 100 -9.57 -6.52 -2.38
N LEU A 101 -10.83 -6.37 -1.98
CA LEU A 101 -11.97 -6.90 -2.73
C LEU A 101 -12.47 -5.84 -3.71
N HIS A 102 -12.47 -6.16 -5.00
CA HIS A 102 -13.02 -5.30 -6.04
C HIS A 102 -14.16 -5.99 -6.79
N GLN A 103 -15.30 -5.30 -6.92
CA GLN A 103 -16.49 -5.85 -7.58
C GLN A 103 -16.25 -6.39 -9.01
N PRO A 104 -15.34 -5.81 -9.84
CA PRO A 104 -15.02 -6.37 -11.14
C PRO A 104 -14.28 -7.72 -11.10
N CYS A 105 -13.60 -8.02 -10.00
CA CYS A 105 -12.70 -9.17 -9.88
C CYS A 105 -13.33 -10.31 -9.07
N ILE A 106 -14.27 -9.99 -8.17
CA ILE A 106 -14.96 -10.96 -7.32
C ILE A 106 -16.40 -10.52 -7.03
N HIS A 107 -17.33 -11.48 -7.05
CA HIS A 107 -18.69 -11.26 -6.59
C HIS A 107 -18.73 -11.21 -5.06
N SER A 108 -19.52 -10.32 -4.47
CA SER A 108 -19.73 -10.37 -3.02
C SER A 108 -20.41 -11.68 -2.62
N GLY A 109 -19.78 -12.39 -1.69
CA GLY A 109 -20.34 -13.56 -1.04
C GLY A 109 -21.14 -13.22 0.21
N THR A 110 -21.34 -14.25 1.04
CA THR A 110 -21.80 -14.09 2.43
C THR A 110 -20.76 -13.38 3.29
N ALA A 111 -21.17 -12.89 4.46
CA ALA A 111 -20.23 -12.29 5.42
C ALA A 111 -19.06 -13.21 5.77
N LEU A 112 -19.32 -14.50 5.95
CA LEU A 112 -18.28 -15.50 6.19
C LEU A 112 -17.32 -15.65 4.99
N GLN A 113 -17.85 -15.72 3.77
CA GLN A 113 -17.03 -15.87 2.55
C GLN A 113 -16.14 -14.65 2.31
N ASN A 114 -16.68 -13.44 2.42
CA ASN A 114 -15.90 -12.21 2.26
C ASN A 114 -14.85 -12.08 3.37
N THR A 115 -15.18 -12.48 4.60
CA THR A 115 -14.21 -12.50 5.71
C THR A 115 -13.10 -13.52 5.44
N ASN A 116 -13.43 -14.74 4.99
CA ASN A 116 -12.44 -15.75 4.63
C ASN A 116 -11.51 -15.31 3.52
N ALA A 117 -12.01 -14.54 2.54
CA ALA A 117 -11.19 -13.96 1.48
C ALA A 117 -10.06 -13.09 2.07
N TYR A 118 -10.39 -12.19 3.00
CA TYR A 118 -9.38 -11.39 3.71
C TYR A 118 -8.48 -12.24 4.61
N LEU A 119 -9.01 -13.21 5.34
CA LEU A 119 -8.21 -14.10 6.19
C LEU A 119 -7.21 -14.93 5.38
N GLY A 120 -7.58 -15.35 4.17
CA GLY A 120 -6.69 -15.99 3.22
C GLY A 120 -5.55 -15.08 2.78
N ALA A 121 -5.88 -13.84 2.40
CA ALA A 121 -4.89 -12.82 2.02
C ALA A 121 -3.92 -12.50 3.17
N LEU A 122 -4.40 -12.40 4.42
CA LEU A 122 -3.57 -12.13 5.60
C LEU A 122 -2.49 -13.19 5.85
N LYS A 123 -2.71 -14.44 5.42
CA LYS A 123 -1.73 -15.53 5.55
C LYS A 123 -0.57 -15.41 4.56
N ASN A 124 -0.72 -14.64 3.49
CA ASN A 124 0.33 -14.47 2.49
C ASN A 124 1.44 -13.56 3.05
N PRO A 125 2.70 -14.03 3.16
CA PRO A 125 3.78 -13.23 3.69
C PRO A 125 4.12 -12.00 2.82
N LEU A 126 3.72 -11.99 1.54
CA LEU A 126 3.99 -10.90 0.60
C LEU A 126 2.89 -9.81 0.58
N ILE A 127 1.78 -10.01 1.29
CA ILE A 127 0.72 -9.01 1.46
C ILE A 127 0.95 -8.28 2.77
N HIS A 128 0.87 -6.95 2.78
CA HIS A 128 1.26 -6.14 3.95
C HIS A 128 0.07 -5.33 4.49
N ILE A 129 -0.85 -4.96 3.60
CA ILE A 129 -1.97 -4.08 3.89
C ILE A 129 -3.24 -4.72 3.31
N ILE A 130 -4.32 -4.71 4.06
CA ILE A 130 -5.67 -4.95 3.53
C ILE A 130 -6.26 -3.60 3.13
N GLY A 131 -6.53 -3.43 1.84
CA GLY A 131 -7.06 -2.19 1.26
C GLY A 131 -8.56 -2.06 1.50
N HIS A 132 -8.99 -0.83 1.81
CA HIS A 132 -10.39 -0.40 1.94
C HIS A 132 -11.44 -1.47 2.31
N PRO A 133 -11.31 -2.18 3.46
CA PRO A 133 -12.28 -3.19 3.88
C PRO A 133 -13.54 -2.54 4.46
N ASP A 134 -14.11 -1.53 3.79
CA ASP A 134 -15.11 -0.60 4.33
C ASP A 134 -16.45 -0.61 3.58
N ASP A 135 -16.55 -1.34 2.47
CA ASP A 135 -17.74 -1.28 1.62
C ASP A 135 -18.81 -2.28 2.07
N SER A 136 -19.97 -1.80 2.51
CA SER A 136 -21.11 -2.64 2.93
C SER A 136 -21.65 -3.54 1.82
N ARG A 137 -21.27 -3.31 0.56
CA ARG A 137 -21.57 -4.24 -0.55
C ARG A 137 -20.80 -5.56 -0.41
N PHE A 138 -19.69 -5.58 0.32
CA PHE A 138 -18.97 -6.75 0.80
C PHE A 138 -19.10 -6.86 2.32
N PRO A 139 -20.25 -7.35 2.84
CA PRO A 139 -20.40 -7.51 4.29
C PRO A 139 -19.31 -8.44 4.82
N ILE A 140 -18.74 -8.11 5.99
CA ILE A 140 -17.69 -8.87 6.65
C ILE A 140 -17.88 -8.86 8.17
N ASP A 141 -17.22 -9.80 8.84
CA ASP A 141 -17.04 -9.78 10.28
C ASP A 141 -15.75 -9.03 10.64
N TYR A 142 -15.89 -7.77 11.07
CA TYR A 142 -14.77 -6.93 11.47
C TYR A 142 -14.06 -7.43 12.72
N ASP A 143 -14.75 -8.10 13.65
CA ASP A 143 -14.12 -8.60 14.89
C ASP A 143 -13.04 -9.63 14.51
N THR A 144 -13.43 -10.60 13.70
CA THR A 144 -12.55 -11.61 13.12
C THR A 144 -11.44 -11.00 12.25
N LEU A 145 -11.76 -10.06 11.35
CA LEU A 145 -10.76 -9.43 10.48
C LEU A 145 -9.70 -8.67 11.27
N VAL A 146 -10.11 -7.85 12.24
CA VAL A 146 -9.21 -6.97 12.99
C VAL A 146 -8.30 -7.76 13.92
N ALA A 147 -8.83 -8.78 14.59
CA ALA A 147 -8.03 -9.69 15.41
C ALA A 147 -6.98 -10.40 14.56
N ALA A 148 -7.38 -10.98 13.42
CA ALA A 148 -6.47 -11.69 12.53
C ALA A 148 -5.39 -10.77 11.93
N ALA A 149 -5.74 -9.54 11.55
CA ALA A 149 -4.76 -8.57 11.05
C ALA A 149 -3.69 -8.25 12.10
N GLY A 150 -4.07 -8.13 13.37
CA GLY A 150 -3.15 -7.99 14.49
C GLY A 150 -2.24 -9.21 14.67
N GLU A 151 -2.81 -10.42 14.66
CA GLU A 151 -2.05 -11.67 14.80
C GLU A 151 -1.05 -11.91 13.66
N HIS A 152 -1.42 -11.56 12.43
CA HIS A 152 -0.57 -11.69 11.25
C HIS A 152 0.38 -10.50 11.04
N HIS A 153 0.35 -9.51 11.94
CA HIS A 153 1.15 -8.29 11.86
C HIS A 153 0.97 -7.55 10.52
N LYS A 154 -0.29 -7.37 10.12
CA LYS A 154 -0.70 -6.68 8.88
C LYS A 154 -1.46 -5.41 9.21
N LEU A 155 -1.45 -4.46 8.28
CA LEU A 155 -2.14 -3.19 8.44
C LEU A 155 -3.54 -3.25 7.83
N LEU A 156 -4.49 -2.61 8.50
CA LEU A 156 -5.81 -2.31 7.93
C LEU A 156 -5.84 -0.87 7.45
N GLU A 157 -6.27 -0.66 6.22
CA GLU A 157 -6.36 0.67 5.63
C GLU A 157 -7.59 1.43 6.11
N VAL A 158 -7.42 2.71 6.45
CA VAL A 158 -8.46 3.74 6.46
C VAL A 158 -8.31 4.58 5.20
N ASN A 159 -9.16 4.30 4.22
CA ASN A 159 -9.07 4.87 2.88
C ASN A 159 -9.78 6.22 2.81
N ASN A 160 -9.07 7.26 2.37
CA ASN A 160 -9.62 8.61 2.27
C ASN A 160 -10.65 8.74 1.14
N SER A 161 -10.42 8.10 -0.01
CA SER A 161 -11.37 8.05 -1.14
C SER A 161 -12.70 7.41 -0.74
N SER A 162 -12.69 6.36 0.07
CA SER A 162 -13.90 5.75 0.64
C SER A 162 -14.74 6.72 1.49
N LEU A 163 -14.10 7.66 2.18
CA LEU A 163 -14.76 8.64 3.05
C LEU A 163 -15.20 9.91 2.31
N ASN A 164 -14.81 10.07 1.05
CA ASN A 164 -15.26 11.19 0.23
C ASN A 164 -16.79 11.11 0.00
N PRO A 165 -17.56 12.20 0.16
CA PRO A 165 -19.00 12.21 -0.10
C PRO A 165 -19.40 11.79 -1.52
N LEU A 166 -18.48 11.86 -2.49
CA LEU A 166 -18.67 11.41 -3.87
C LEU A 166 -18.34 9.92 -4.08
N SER A 167 -17.88 9.22 -3.04
CA SER A 167 -17.53 7.81 -3.12
C SER A 167 -18.74 6.95 -3.49
N PHE A 168 -18.49 5.93 -4.28
CA PHE A 168 -19.49 4.94 -4.68
C PHE A 168 -19.64 3.79 -3.67
N ARG A 169 -18.73 3.69 -2.68
CA ARG A 169 -18.80 2.68 -1.62
C ARG A 169 -19.92 2.96 -0.66
N VAL A 170 -20.60 1.91 -0.20
CA VAL A 170 -21.77 2.05 0.65
C VAL A 170 -21.36 1.86 2.11
N GLY A 171 -21.77 2.78 2.99
CA GLY A 171 -21.59 2.60 4.44
C GLY A 171 -20.16 2.74 4.97
N ALA A 172 -19.20 3.16 4.13
CA ALA A 172 -17.77 3.32 4.44
C ALA A 172 -17.51 3.91 5.83
N ARG A 173 -18.12 5.07 6.12
CA ARG A 173 -17.92 5.77 7.39
C ARG A 173 -18.33 4.93 8.61
N ASN A 174 -19.50 4.29 8.58
CA ASN A 174 -19.98 3.49 9.72
C ASN A 174 -19.14 2.23 9.92
N ASN A 175 -18.71 1.64 8.81
CA ASN A 175 -17.82 0.48 8.79
C ASN A 175 -16.44 0.82 9.35
N TYR A 176 -15.87 1.97 8.98
CA TYR A 176 -14.63 2.45 9.56
C TYR A 176 -14.73 2.72 11.06
N ILE A 177 -15.84 3.29 11.55
CA ILE A 177 -16.03 3.47 13.00
C ILE A 177 -15.97 2.11 13.72
N LYS A 178 -16.70 1.12 13.21
CA LYS A 178 -16.68 -0.24 13.76
C LYS A 178 -15.27 -0.85 13.73
N MET A 179 -14.57 -0.73 12.60
CA MET A 179 -13.20 -1.23 12.46
C MET A 179 -12.25 -0.54 13.44
N LEU A 180 -12.32 0.79 13.57
CA LEU A 180 -11.46 1.57 14.45
C LEU A 180 -11.71 1.29 15.94
N GLU A 181 -12.95 1.06 16.34
CA GLU A 181 -13.28 0.61 17.70
C GLU A 181 -12.60 -0.72 18.03
N LEU A 182 -12.63 -1.67 17.09
CA LEU A 182 -11.98 -2.97 17.23
C LEU A 182 -10.46 -2.86 17.16
N CYS A 183 -9.90 -2.02 16.28
CA CYS A 183 -8.46 -1.78 16.22
C CYS A 183 -7.93 -1.23 17.55
N ARG A 184 -8.70 -0.32 18.19
CA ARG A 184 -8.39 0.15 19.54
C ARG A 184 -8.46 -0.99 20.56
N HIS A 185 -9.46 -1.86 20.47
CA HIS A 185 -9.62 -2.98 21.40
C HIS A 185 -8.45 -3.97 21.33
N TYR A 186 -8.06 -4.39 20.12
CA TYR A 186 -7.00 -5.38 19.89
C TYR A 186 -5.59 -4.79 19.86
N GLY A 187 -5.45 -3.46 19.73
CA GLY A 187 -4.16 -2.81 19.48
C GLY A 187 -3.66 -2.98 18.05
N THR A 188 -4.54 -3.36 17.11
CA THR A 188 -4.20 -3.51 15.68
C THR A 188 -3.94 -2.13 15.06
N SER A 189 -2.79 -1.97 14.41
CA SER A 189 -2.41 -0.71 13.76
C SER A 189 -3.13 -0.51 12.43
N ILE A 190 -3.40 0.75 12.10
CA ILE A 190 -3.98 1.17 10.83
C ILE A 190 -2.98 1.99 10.01
N ILE A 191 -3.23 2.02 8.71
CA ILE A 191 -2.59 2.94 7.77
C ILE A 191 -3.65 3.79 7.09
N ILE A 192 -3.36 5.06 6.88
CA ILE A 192 -4.20 5.99 6.13
C ILE A 192 -3.60 6.08 4.74
N ASN A 193 -4.42 5.97 3.70
CA ASN A 193 -3.96 6.24 2.35
C ASN A 193 -5.02 7.01 1.56
N SER A 194 -4.60 7.70 0.51
CA SER A 194 -5.49 8.53 -0.29
C SER A 194 -6.37 7.73 -1.23
N ASP A 195 -5.84 6.62 -1.76
CA ASP A 195 -6.40 5.90 -2.93
C ASP A 195 -6.57 6.85 -4.12
N ALA A 196 -5.54 7.69 -4.29
CA ALA A 196 -5.56 8.76 -5.28
C ALA A 196 -5.45 8.20 -6.69
N HIS A 197 -6.45 8.55 -7.50
CA HIS A 197 -6.50 8.31 -8.94
C HIS A 197 -6.21 9.57 -9.76
N CYS A 198 -5.98 10.70 -9.09
CA CYS A 198 -5.49 11.93 -9.70
C CYS A 198 -4.51 12.62 -8.74
N GLU A 199 -3.60 13.42 -9.28
CA GLU A 199 -2.55 14.05 -8.48
C GLU A 199 -3.11 14.99 -7.40
N ALA A 200 -4.27 15.61 -7.65
CA ALA A 200 -4.91 16.50 -6.70
C ALA A 200 -5.15 15.80 -5.34
N ASP A 201 -5.45 14.50 -5.37
CA ASP A 201 -5.70 13.68 -4.18
C ASP A 201 -4.45 12.96 -3.65
N ALA A 202 -3.34 12.93 -4.37
CA ALA A 202 -2.11 12.29 -3.90
C ALA A 202 -1.62 12.93 -2.60
N GLY A 203 -1.59 12.19 -1.48
CA GLY A 203 -1.30 12.70 -0.14
C GLY A 203 -2.42 13.53 0.51
N ASN A 204 -3.65 13.49 -0.03
CA ASN A 204 -4.82 14.09 0.60
C ASN A 204 -5.50 13.06 1.53
N HIS A 205 -5.33 13.26 2.85
CA HIS A 205 -5.93 12.41 3.88
C HIS A 205 -6.98 13.13 4.74
N ALA A 206 -7.54 14.23 4.25
CA ALA A 206 -8.38 15.13 5.04
C ALA A 206 -9.62 14.45 5.66
N PHE A 207 -10.32 13.58 4.91
CA PHE A 207 -11.51 12.90 5.42
C PHE A 207 -11.16 11.82 6.44
N ALA A 208 -10.10 11.06 6.19
CA ALA A 208 -9.60 10.08 7.15
C ALA A 208 -9.14 10.75 8.45
N HIS A 209 -8.40 11.85 8.36
CA HIS A 209 -8.00 12.64 9.54
C HIS A 209 -9.22 13.13 10.33
N ALA A 210 -10.23 13.70 9.66
CA ALA A 210 -11.44 14.17 10.33
C ALA A 210 -12.15 13.04 11.09
N LEU A 211 -12.26 11.85 10.49
CA LEU A 211 -12.87 10.69 11.17
C LEU A 211 -12.03 10.23 12.37
N LEU A 212 -10.71 10.13 12.22
CA LEU A 212 -9.81 9.69 13.30
C LEU A 212 -9.80 10.66 14.49
N GLU A 213 -9.90 11.96 14.22
CA GLU A 213 -10.06 13.00 15.24
C GLU A 213 -11.42 12.87 15.95
N GLU A 214 -12.51 12.70 15.19
CA GLU A 214 -13.86 12.54 15.73
C GLU A 214 -13.95 11.36 16.71
N VAL A 215 -13.41 10.20 16.32
CA VAL A 215 -13.45 8.99 17.16
C VAL A 215 -12.35 8.97 18.22
N ASN A 216 -11.48 9.98 18.28
CA ASN A 216 -10.30 10.04 19.15
C ASN A 216 -9.42 8.79 19.05
N PHE A 217 -9.04 8.39 17.83
CA PHE A 217 -8.27 7.17 17.60
C PHE A 217 -6.84 7.29 18.17
N PRO A 218 -6.29 6.25 18.83
CA PRO A 218 -4.96 6.31 19.44
C PRO A 218 -3.86 6.56 18.40
N ARG A 219 -3.08 7.63 18.59
CA ARG A 219 -2.08 8.06 17.60
C ARG A 219 -0.93 7.06 17.43
N GLU A 220 -0.64 6.28 18.45
CA GLU A 220 0.35 5.21 18.46
C GLU A 220 -0.01 4.06 17.50
N LEU A 221 -1.29 3.87 17.20
CA LEU A 221 -1.79 2.86 16.26
C LEU A 221 -1.85 3.36 14.81
N ILE A 222 -1.48 4.62 14.55
CA ILE A 222 -1.49 5.21 13.20
C ILE A 222 -0.07 5.21 12.64
N VAL A 223 0.16 4.38 11.62
CA VAL A 223 1.49 4.21 10.99
C VAL A 223 1.99 5.47 10.30
N ASN A 224 1.10 6.27 9.70
CA ASN A 224 1.45 7.49 8.95
C ASN A 224 2.22 8.55 9.76
N THR A 225 2.19 8.45 11.09
CA THR A 225 2.86 9.39 11.99
C THR A 225 4.36 9.10 12.19
N SER A 226 4.87 7.96 11.71
CA SER A 226 6.26 7.54 11.93
C SER A 226 6.75 6.54 10.88
N LEU A 227 7.84 6.88 10.17
CA LEU A 227 8.49 5.95 9.25
C LEU A 227 9.10 4.73 9.98
N ASP A 228 9.56 4.89 11.22
CA ASP A 228 10.03 3.78 12.05
C ASP A 228 8.92 2.76 12.33
N ARG A 229 7.69 3.23 12.57
CA ARG A 229 6.54 2.33 12.71
C ARG A 229 6.23 1.61 11.41
N LEU A 230 6.32 2.30 10.27
CA LEU A 230 6.14 1.65 8.96
C LEU A 230 7.14 0.50 8.78
N CYS A 231 8.40 0.71 9.16
CA CYS A 231 9.45 -0.32 9.10
C CYS A 231 9.14 -1.57 9.93
N CYS A 232 8.30 -1.47 10.96
CA CYS A 232 7.83 -2.65 11.69
C CYS A 232 6.94 -3.55 10.83
N PHE A 233 6.17 -3.00 9.88
CA PHE A 233 5.18 -3.74 9.08
C PHE A 233 5.67 -4.09 7.68
N LEU A 234 6.51 -3.25 7.07
CA LEU A 234 7.01 -3.44 5.72
C LEU A 234 8.49 -3.84 5.78
N PRO A 235 8.85 -5.12 5.55
CA PRO A 235 10.21 -5.63 5.76
C PRO A 235 11.30 -4.90 4.99
N LYS A 236 10.95 -4.31 3.84
CA LYS A 236 11.89 -3.60 2.96
C LYS A 236 12.01 -2.11 3.28
N ALA A 237 11.09 -1.53 4.05
CA ALA A 237 11.01 -0.09 4.25
C ALA A 237 12.29 0.48 4.89
N ALA A 238 12.85 -0.18 5.90
CA ALA A 238 14.09 0.28 6.54
C ALA A 238 15.28 0.35 5.57
N ALA A 239 15.44 -0.69 4.75
CA ALA A 239 16.48 -0.73 3.73
C ALA A 239 16.25 0.36 2.67
N ILE A 240 15.00 0.55 2.23
CA ILE A 240 14.61 1.58 1.26
C ILE A 240 14.91 2.98 1.78
N LEU A 241 14.56 3.27 3.03
CA LEU A 241 14.79 4.59 3.65
C LEU A 241 16.29 4.89 3.82
N ALA A 242 17.12 3.85 3.97
CA ALA A 242 18.57 3.98 4.08
C ALA A 242 19.30 4.14 2.72
N GLN A 243 18.64 3.88 1.57
CA GLN A 243 19.28 4.02 0.26
C GLN A 243 19.66 5.48 -0.03
N ARG A 244 20.70 5.69 -0.84
CA ARG A 244 21.08 7.03 -1.33
C ARG A 244 20.02 7.57 -2.28
N GLU A 245 19.95 8.89 -2.42
CA GLU A 245 18.92 9.56 -3.24
C GLU A 245 19.00 9.18 -4.72
N ASP A 246 20.21 8.91 -5.24
CA ASP A 246 20.49 8.56 -6.64
C ASP A 246 20.28 7.08 -6.98
N GLU A 247 19.92 6.24 -6.00
CA GLU A 247 19.64 4.83 -6.23
C GLU A 247 18.33 4.62 -7.02
N ARG A 248 18.15 3.40 -7.54
CA ARG A 248 16.94 2.99 -8.26
C ARG A 248 16.13 2.00 -7.44
N CYS A 249 14.84 1.90 -7.72
CA CYS A 249 13.94 1.03 -6.97
C CYS A 249 14.33 -0.46 -7.03
N GLY A 250 15.08 -0.90 -8.05
CA GLY A 250 15.47 -2.31 -8.20
C GLY A 250 16.79 -2.73 -7.55
N HIS A 251 17.48 -1.83 -6.84
CA HIS A 251 18.86 -2.10 -6.40
C HIS A 251 18.99 -2.95 -5.12
N LEU A 252 17.93 -3.15 -4.33
CA LEU A 252 18.00 -3.92 -3.07
C LEU A 252 18.41 -5.40 -3.27
N TYR A 253 18.30 -5.93 -4.49
CA TYR A 253 18.53 -7.34 -4.81
C TYR A 253 19.76 -7.60 -5.68
N ARG A 254 20.60 -6.59 -5.96
CA ARG A 254 21.91 -6.87 -6.52
C ARG A 254 22.86 -7.13 -5.35
N PRO A 255 23.33 -8.37 -5.11
CA PRO A 255 24.46 -8.55 -4.22
C PRO A 255 25.56 -7.62 -4.71
N VAL A 256 26.03 -6.74 -3.83
CA VAL A 256 27.16 -5.88 -4.11
C VAL A 256 28.33 -6.83 -4.36
N THR A 257 28.62 -7.11 -5.63
CA THR A 257 29.93 -7.61 -6.01
C THR A 257 30.87 -6.48 -5.63
N MET A 258 31.53 -6.61 -4.48
CA MET A 258 32.63 -5.75 -4.10
C MET A 258 33.60 -5.73 -5.28
N GLU A 259 33.75 -4.57 -5.92
CA GLU A 259 34.80 -4.35 -6.91
C GLU A 259 36.13 -4.61 -6.22
N GLU A 260 36.77 -5.72 -6.57
CA GLU A 260 38.17 -5.95 -6.23
C GLU A 260 38.99 -4.83 -6.89
N GLY A 261 39.70 -4.09 -6.03
CA GLY A 261 40.52 -2.96 -6.41
C GLY A 261 41.48 -3.31 -7.54
N ASN A 262 41.45 -2.47 -8.56
CA ASN A 262 42.43 -2.44 -9.63
C ASN A 262 43.81 -2.12 -9.02
N ALA A 263 44.64 -3.13 -8.82
CA ALA A 263 46.05 -2.94 -8.47
C ALA A 263 46.85 -2.68 -9.76
N PRO A 264 47.67 -1.62 -9.84
CA PRO A 264 48.53 -1.40 -10.99
C PRO A 264 49.73 -2.34 -10.90
N GLY A 265 49.64 -3.49 -11.59
CA GLY A 265 50.79 -4.36 -11.84
C GLY A 265 51.73 -3.71 -12.85
N GLY A 266 52.87 -3.22 -12.36
CA GLY A 266 53.87 -2.51 -13.14
C GLY A 266 54.56 -3.35 -14.20
N ASN A 267 55.10 -2.64 -15.18
CA ASN A 267 56.23 -3.06 -16.02
C ASN A 267 57.35 -3.60 -15.13
N GLU A 268 57.95 -4.73 -15.51
CA GLU A 268 59.41 -4.84 -15.68
C GLU A 268 59.78 -6.09 -16.49
N SER A 269 60.59 -5.84 -17.53
CA SER A 269 61.50 -6.69 -18.34
C SER A 269 61.05 -8.03 -18.88
#